data_AF-A0A4V1ABH3-F1
#
_entry.id   AF-A0A4V1ABH3-F1
#
_cell.length_a   1.000
_cell.length_b   1.000
_cell.length_c   1.000
_cell.angle_alpha   90.00
_cell.angle_beta   90.00
_cell.angle_gamma   90.00
#
_symmetry.space_group_name_H-M   'P 1'
#
loop_
_entity.id
_entity.type
_entity.pdbx_description
1 polymer ?
#
loop_
_entity_poly.entity_id
_entity_poly.type
_entity_poly.pdbx_seq_one_letter_code
_entity_poly.pdbx_strand_id
1 'polypeptide(L)'
;MNEPSNEKAPSGQAEGFGKETGNRAGKSTRFTPRQRRLAEALAPGGWIRREDVDRIAGASNGPDVVAQLRRRVTGRDGIEMQMVKGQDRDGQAVEFGRYRMTTEGRRLAVLAGLLLGDDADGQRA
;
A
#
# COMPACT_ATOMS: atom_id res chain seq x y z
N MET A 1 -34.19 49.46 29.29
CA MET A 1 -33.40 48.21 29.28
C MET A 1 -34.32 47.13 28.72
N ASN A 2 -34.06 46.72 27.48
CA ASN A 2 -34.90 45.81 26.70
C ASN A 2 -34.54 44.34 26.93
N GLU A 3 -35.58 43.51 26.81
CA GLU A 3 -35.64 42.04 26.60
C GLU A 3 -35.38 41.10 27.79
N PRO A 4 -36.18 40.01 27.85
CA PRO A 4 -35.62 38.75 27.34
C PRO A 4 -36.53 37.97 26.36
N SER A 5 -35.91 37.60 25.23
CA SER A 5 -35.81 36.23 24.69
C SER A 5 -37.09 35.56 24.17
N ASN A 6 -37.34 35.79 22.89
CA ASN A 6 -37.92 34.79 22.00
C ASN A 6 -36.78 34.12 21.20
N GLU A 7 -36.69 32.79 21.19
CA GLU A 7 -36.68 31.98 19.96
C GLU A 7 -36.28 30.52 20.24
N LYS A 8 -37.20 29.62 19.88
CA LYS A 8 -36.99 28.18 19.74
C LYS A 8 -36.06 27.92 18.54
N ALA A 9 -34.95 27.23 18.75
CA ALA A 9 -34.20 26.60 17.68
C ALA A 9 -34.76 25.18 17.40
N PRO A 10 -35.21 24.84 16.18
CA PRO A 10 -35.37 23.45 15.79
C PRO A 10 -34.02 22.86 15.32
N SER A 11 -33.77 21.66 15.85
CA SER A 11 -32.63 20.77 15.64
C SER A 11 -32.33 20.48 14.17
N GLY A 12 -31.03 20.45 13.86
CA GLY A 12 -30.47 20.29 12.52
C GLY A 12 -30.82 18.98 11.83
N GLN A 13 -31.01 19.08 10.52
CA GLN A 13 -31.17 17.99 9.58
C GLN A 13 -29.81 17.32 9.35
N ALA A 14 -29.74 16.01 9.54
CA ALA A 14 -28.61 15.18 9.16
C ALA A 14 -28.76 14.75 7.70
N GLU A 15 -28.02 15.38 6.79
CA GLU A 15 -27.93 14.92 5.40
C GLU A 15 -26.81 13.87 5.26
N GLY A 16 -27.23 12.66 4.93
CA GLY A 16 -26.35 11.53 4.67
C GLY A 16 -25.64 11.66 3.33
N PHE A 17 -24.31 11.66 3.35
CA PHE A 17 -23.49 11.53 2.15
C PHE A 17 -23.40 10.05 1.72
N GLY A 18 -24.46 9.54 1.12
CA GLY A 18 -24.43 8.31 0.34
C GLY A 18 -23.71 8.56 -0.99
N LYS A 19 -22.40 8.30 -1.07
CA LYS A 19 -21.68 8.37 -2.35
C LYS A 19 -22.01 7.16 -3.22
N GLU A 20 -22.70 7.48 -4.31
CA GLU A 20 -23.06 6.66 -5.46
C GLU A 20 -21.97 5.67 -5.91
N THR A 21 -22.36 4.40 -6.05
CA THR A 21 -21.54 3.35 -6.66
C THR A 21 -21.60 3.45 -8.18
N GLY A 22 -20.79 4.35 -8.74
CA GLY A 22 -20.54 4.43 -10.18
C GLY A 22 -19.78 3.19 -10.70
N ASN A 23 -20.37 2.53 -11.68
CA ASN A 23 -19.82 1.42 -12.48
C ASN A 23 -18.40 1.75 -13.00
N ARG A 24 -17.36 1.12 -12.44
CA ARG A 24 -15.96 1.35 -12.85
C ARG A 24 -15.64 0.52 -14.09
N ALA A 25 -16.03 1.05 -15.24
CA ALA A 25 -15.44 0.68 -16.52
C ALA A 25 -13.90 0.70 -16.42
N GLY A 26 -13.25 -0.30 -17.03
CA GLY A 26 -11.87 -0.73 -16.82
C GLY A 26 -10.88 0.39 -16.50
N LYS A 27 -10.39 0.42 -15.25
CA LYS A 27 -9.27 1.28 -14.86
C LYS A 27 -8.03 0.85 -15.64
N SER A 28 -7.53 1.75 -16.48
CA SER A 28 -6.19 1.68 -17.05
C SER A 28 -5.19 1.19 -15.98
N THR A 29 -4.59 0.02 -16.20
CA THR A 29 -3.62 -0.64 -15.31
C THR A 29 -2.26 0.05 -15.36
N ARG A 30 -2.21 1.38 -15.53
CA ARG A 30 -0.94 2.10 -15.41
C ARG A 30 -0.54 2.15 -13.94
N PHE A 31 0.54 1.43 -13.64
CA PHE A 31 1.26 1.52 -12.39
C PHE A 31 2.13 2.77 -12.37
N THR A 32 2.27 3.37 -11.21
CA THR A 32 3.15 4.52 -11.05
C THR A 32 4.61 4.07 -11.07
N PRO A 33 5.56 4.95 -11.43
CA PRO A 33 6.99 4.61 -11.35
C PRO A 33 7.42 4.15 -9.95
N ARG A 34 6.81 4.69 -8.89
CA ARG A 34 7.07 4.27 -7.50
C ARG A 34 6.64 2.83 -7.23
N GLN A 35 5.44 2.46 -7.71
CA GLN A 35 4.91 1.09 -7.60
C GLN A 35 5.79 0.10 -8.35
N ARG A 36 6.24 0.45 -9.57
CA ARG A 36 7.13 -0.37 -10.38
C ARG A 36 8.46 -0.63 -9.67
N ARG A 37 9.16 0.42 -9.24
CA ARG A 37 10.44 0.29 -8.52
C ARG A 37 10.33 -0.61 -7.28
N LEU A 38 9.28 -0.40 -6.48
CA LEU A 38 9.09 -1.19 -5.27
C LEU A 38 8.74 -2.65 -5.58
N ALA A 39 7.91 -2.90 -6.60
CA ALA A 39 7.57 -4.26 -7.00
C ALA A 39 8.80 -5.02 -7.52
N GLU A 40 9.63 -4.39 -8.34
CA GLU A 40 10.89 -4.96 -8.85
C GLU A 40 11.86 -5.29 -7.72
N ALA A 41 11.99 -4.41 -6.73
CA ALA A 41 12.84 -4.66 -5.58
C ALA A 41 12.33 -5.80 -4.69
N LEU A 42 11.02 -5.94 -4.53
CA LEU A 42 10.42 -7.01 -3.71
C LEU A 42 10.34 -8.35 -4.44
N ALA A 43 10.37 -8.37 -5.78
CA ALA A 43 10.20 -9.56 -6.62
C ALA A 43 11.15 -10.74 -6.28
N PRO A 44 12.42 -10.54 -5.90
CA PRO A 44 13.30 -11.63 -5.49
C PRO A 44 12.88 -12.35 -4.20
N GLY A 45 11.88 -11.83 -3.46
CA GLY A 45 11.39 -12.44 -2.22
C GLY A 45 12.28 -12.19 -0.99
N GLY A 46 13.23 -11.27 -1.08
CA GLY A 46 14.02 -10.80 0.06
C GLY A 46 13.19 -9.91 1.01
N TRP A 47 13.57 -9.90 2.29
CA TRP A 47 13.01 -8.95 3.24
C TRP A 47 13.65 -7.57 3.10
N ILE A 48 12.83 -6.53 2.90
CA ILE A 48 13.27 -5.14 2.76
C ILE A 48 12.73 -4.33 3.93
N ARG A 49 13.59 -3.58 4.61
CA ARG A 49 13.20 -2.71 5.72
C ARG A 49 12.37 -1.53 5.24
N ARG A 50 11.52 -0.97 6.09
CA ARG A 50 10.70 0.20 5.77
C ARG A 50 11.53 1.35 5.19
N GLU A 51 12.70 1.63 5.75
CA GLU A 51 13.55 2.75 5.34
C GLU A 51 14.08 2.54 3.91
N ASP A 52 14.38 1.29 3.56
CA ASP A 52 14.79 0.93 2.20
C ASP A 52 13.58 0.99 1.25
N VAL A 53 12.38 0.60 1.69
CA VAL A 53 11.14 0.78 0.92
C VAL A 53 10.93 2.25 0.59
N ASP A 54 11.10 3.16 1.56
CA ASP A 54 10.96 4.60 1.34
C ASP A 54 11.97 5.11 0.29
N ARG A 55 13.23 4.66 0.38
CA ARG A 55 14.30 4.99 -0.57
C ARG A 55 14.02 4.47 -1.97
N ILE A 56 13.59 3.21 -2.10
CA ILE A 56 13.30 2.55 -3.39
C ILE A 56 12.08 3.19 -4.06
N ALA A 57 11.02 3.45 -3.29
CA ALA A 57 9.84 4.15 -3.79
C ALA A 57 10.18 5.59 -4.20
N GLY A 58 11.16 6.21 -3.54
CA GLY A 58 11.49 7.63 -3.68
C GLY A 58 10.43 8.49 -3.00
N ALA A 59 9.92 8.04 -1.85
CA ALA A 59 8.92 8.76 -1.05
C ALA A 59 8.94 8.29 0.41
N SER A 60 8.79 9.20 1.36
CA SER A 60 8.78 8.91 2.80
C SER A 60 7.52 8.19 3.32
N ASN A 61 6.67 7.73 2.40
CA ASN A 61 5.41 7.04 2.67
C ASN A 61 5.36 5.66 1.99
N GLY A 62 6.49 4.96 1.93
CA GLY A 62 6.63 3.61 1.39
C GLY A 62 5.54 2.62 1.81
N PRO A 63 5.08 2.60 3.09
CA PRO A 63 3.95 1.76 3.51
C PRO A 63 2.65 1.99 2.73
N ASP A 64 2.39 3.23 2.27
CA ASP A 64 1.25 3.53 1.42
C ASP A 64 1.42 2.92 0.02
N VAL A 65 2.63 2.93 -0.54
CA VAL A 65 2.93 2.26 -1.81
C VAL A 65 2.72 0.75 -1.69
N VAL A 66 3.17 0.13 -0.59
CA VAL A 66 2.90 -1.29 -0.29
C VAL A 66 1.40 -1.56 -0.20
N ALA A 67 0.64 -0.71 0.51
CA ALA A 67 -0.81 -0.86 0.63
C ALA A 67 -1.52 -0.75 -0.73
N GLN A 68 -1.07 0.14 -1.60
CA GLN A 68 -1.58 0.27 -2.96
C GLN A 68 -1.28 -0.99 -3.80
N LEU A 69 -0.08 -1.57 -3.69
CA LEU A 69 0.28 -2.81 -4.38
C LEU A 69 -0.60 -3.99 -3.91
N ARG A 70 -0.80 -4.15 -2.61
CA ARG A 70 -1.71 -5.17 -2.04
C ARG A 70 -3.14 -5.02 -2.56
N ARG A 71 -3.66 -3.78 -2.58
CA ARG A 71 -5.05 -3.50 -2.99
C ARG A 71 -5.28 -3.67 -4.50
N ARG A 72 -4.29 -3.35 -5.32
CA ARG A 72 -4.44 -3.28 -6.78
C ARG A 72 -3.95 -4.53 -7.52
N VAL A 73 -3.02 -5.28 -6.93
CA VAL A 73 -2.25 -6.30 -7.67
C VAL A 73 -2.13 -7.58 -6.87
N THR A 74 -1.44 -7.55 -5.75
CA THR A 74 -0.92 -8.78 -5.12
C THR A 74 -1.91 -9.42 -4.15
N GLY A 75 -3.02 -8.76 -3.82
CA GLY A 75 -3.87 -9.16 -2.70
C GLY A 75 -3.21 -8.87 -1.34
N ARG A 76 -3.97 -9.10 -0.27
CA ARG A 76 -3.54 -8.83 1.12
C ARG A 76 -2.28 -9.63 1.50
N ASP A 77 -2.23 -10.89 1.07
CA ASP A 77 -1.18 -11.86 1.42
C ASP A 77 -0.07 -11.95 0.37
N GLY A 78 -0.18 -11.19 -0.73
CA GLY A 78 0.87 -11.17 -1.76
C GLY A 78 2.13 -10.40 -1.35
N ILE A 79 2.03 -9.58 -0.31
CA ILE A 79 3.19 -8.95 0.34
C ILE A 79 3.05 -9.20 1.83
N GLU A 80 4.00 -9.88 2.43
CA GLU A 80 4.08 -10.07 3.87
C GLU A 80 4.69 -8.86 4.57
N MET A 81 4.37 -8.72 5.85
CA MET A 81 4.99 -7.74 6.73
C MET A 81 5.26 -8.39 8.08
N GLN A 82 6.39 -8.05 8.68
CA GLN A 82 6.65 -8.35 10.09
C GLN A 82 7.37 -7.19 10.75
N MET A 83 7.15 -7.04 12.05
CA MET A 83 7.94 -6.17 12.90
C MET A 83 9.19 -6.93 13.34
N VAL A 84 10.35 -6.27 13.23
CA VAL A 84 11.61 -6.82 13.74
C VAL A 84 12.23 -5.83 14.71
N LYS A 85 12.81 -6.39 15.78
CA LYS A 85 13.59 -5.63 16.74
C LYS A 85 14.92 -5.18 16.12
N GLY A 86 15.34 -3.99 16.48
CA GLY A 86 16.70 -3.52 16.24
C GLY A 86 17.01 -2.32 17.13
N GLN A 87 18.03 -1.58 16.74
CA GLN A 87 18.50 -0.40 17.47
C GLN A 87 18.42 0.81 16.56
N ASP A 88 17.97 1.94 17.11
CA ASP A 88 18.06 3.22 16.42
C ASP A 88 19.47 3.81 16.50
N ARG A 89 19.64 5.04 16.02
CA ARG A 89 20.93 5.73 16.00
C ARG A 89 21.44 6.10 17.40
N ASP A 90 20.54 6.15 18.38
CA ASP A 90 20.84 6.51 19.77
C ASP A 90 20.99 5.27 20.65
N GLY A 91 21.00 4.08 20.04
CA GLY A 91 21.15 2.79 20.70
C GLY A 91 19.89 2.29 21.40
N GLN A 92 18.74 2.94 21.21
CA GLN A 92 17.48 2.52 21.83
C GLN A 92 16.88 1.35 21.07
N ALA A 93 16.28 0.43 21.82
CA ALA A 93 15.55 -0.69 21.23
C ALA A 93 14.30 -0.19 20.52
N VAL A 94 14.20 -0.47 19.23
CA VAL A 94 13.06 -0.08 18.39
C VAL A 94 12.57 -1.29 17.60
N GLU A 95 11.33 -1.19 17.12
CA GLU A 95 10.78 -2.16 16.17
C GLU A 95 10.52 -1.47 14.83
N PHE A 96 11.03 -2.05 13.75
CA PHE A 96 10.78 -1.56 12.39
C PHE A 96 10.12 -2.63 11.53
N GLY A 97 9.26 -2.19 10.62
CA GLY A 97 8.61 -3.06 9.66
C GLY A 97 9.58 -3.50 8.56
N ARG A 98 9.47 -4.77 8.15
CA ARG A 98 10.07 -5.26 6.91
C ARG A 98 9.03 -5.97 6.05
N TYR A 99 9.21 -5.88 4.74
CA TYR A 99 8.27 -6.36 3.73
C TYR A 99 8.93 -7.39 2.82
N ARG A 100 8.15 -8.34 2.32
CA ARG A 100 8.58 -9.37 1.38
C ARG A 100 7.43 -9.69 0.43
N MET A 101 7.68 -9.80 -0.88
CA MET A 101 6.68 -10.33 -1.81
C MET A 101 6.67 -11.85 -1.75
N THR A 102 5.48 -12.44 -1.69
CA THR A 102 5.33 -13.90 -1.72
C THR A 102 5.39 -14.40 -3.15
N THR A 103 5.56 -15.71 -3.33
CA THR A 103 5.51 -16.35 -4.65
C THR A 103 4.19 -16.04 -5.37
N GLU A 104 3.07 -16.06 -4.65
CA GLU A 104 1.76 -15.72 -5.21
C GLU A 104 1.65 -14.23 -5.54
N GLY A 105 2.16 -13.35 -4.67
CA GLY A 105 2.21 -11.91 -4.96
C GLY A 105 3.01 -11.60 -6.24
N ARG A 106 4.14 -12.30 -6.44
CA ARG A 106 4.94 -12.19 -7.67
C ARG A 106 4.16 -12.68 -8.89
N ARG A 107 3.50 -13.83 -8.80
CA ARG A 107 2.65 -14.38 -9.88
C ARG A 107 1.58 -13.36 -10.29
N LEU A 108 0.86 -12.80 -9.32
CA LEU A 108 -0.18 -11.81 -9.59
C LEU A 108 0.39 -10.51 -10.20
N ALA A 109 1.58 -10.09 -9.77
CA ALA A 109 2.26 -8.93 -10.34
C ALA A 109 2.69 -9.14 -11.80
N VAL A 110 3.12 -10.36 -12.17
CA VAL A 110 3.38 -10.73 -13.57
C VAL A 110 2.09 -10.72 -14.39
N LEU A 111 1.03 -11.37 -13.90
CA LEU A 111 -0.28 -11.40 -14.59
C LEU A 111 -0.86 -9.99 -14.80
N ALA A 112 -0.60 -9.08 -13.87
CA ALA A 112 -1.04 -7.69 -13.97
C ALA A 112 -0.16 -6.82 -14.90
N GLY A 113 0.95 -7.35 -15.43
CA GLY A 113 1.92 -6.59 -16.24
C GLY A 113 2.75 -5.59 -15.43
N LEU A 114 2.75 -5.71 -14.10
CA LEU A 114 3.59 -4.88 -13.22
C LEU A 114 5.04 -5.33 -13.28
N LEU A 115 5.26 -6.64 -13.22
CA LEU A 115 6.56 -7.28 -13.42
C LEU A 115 6.60 -7.93 -14.79
N LEU A 116 7.80 -8.02 -15.36
CA LEU A 116 8.03 -8.88 -16.51
C LEU A 116 7.93 -10.33 -16.03
N GLY A 117 7.27 -11.17 -16.82
CA GLY A 117 7.37 -12.62 -16.63
C GLY A 117 8.79 -13.03 -16.94
N ASP A 118 9.40 -13.79 -16.04
CA ASP A 118 10.59 -14.54 -16.41
C ASP A 118 10.10 -15.71 -17.26
N ASP A 119 10.35 -15.69 -18.56
CA ASP A 119 10.26 -16.86 -19.45
C ASP A 119 11.38 -17.83 -19.04
N ALA A 120 11.25 -18.44 -17.88
CA ALA A 120 12.28 -19.28 -17.29
C ALA A 120 11.65 -20.50 -16.61
N ASP A 121 11.05 -21.36 -17.43
CA ASP A 121 11.35 -22.79 -17.34
C ASP A 121 12.84 -22.99 -17.72
N GLY A 122 13.70 -22.48 -16.85
CA GLY A 122 15.11 -22.84 -16.83
C GLY A 122 15.22 -24.15 -16.07
N GLN A 123 15.06 -25.26 -16.80
CA GLN A 123 15.58 -26.58 -16.42
C GLN A 123 16.92 -26.39 -15.69
N ARG A 124 16.93 -26.66 -14.39
CA ARG A 124 18.13 -26.75 -13.59
C ARG A 124 18.06 -28.01 -12.74
N ALA A 125 19.01 -28.89 -13.10
CA ALA A 125 19.37 -30.21 -12.57
C ALA A 125 18.40 -31.34 -12.93
#